data_AF-A0A1V1RHQ6-F1
#
_entry.id   AF-A0A1V1RHQ6-F1
#
_cell.length_a   1.000
_cell.length_b   1.000
_cell.length_c   1.000
_cell.angle_alpha   90.00
_cell.angle_beta   90.00
_cell.angle_gamma   90.00
#
_symmetry.space_group_name_H-M   'P 1'
#
loop_
_entity.id
_entity.type
_entity.pdbx_description
1 polymer ?
#
loop_
_entity_poly.entity_id
_entity_poly.type
_entity_poly.pdbx_seq_one_letter_code
_entity_poly.pdbx_strand_id
1 'polypeptide(L)'
;MKVHAVTVCPDRVDVVVGIDEGGPMRTSSVPGVAERALRVLPTLEQHWCDNPAGRPFTEEIADTEVPHLFEHVIMEIMALSGSPRTLRGQTRWDFKKDGRGVFRVSVEYDDDLVCLGSIKLANQVMQHLLGTSDAPDVDAETARLRSLRVRQAS
;
A
#
# COMPACT_ATOMS: atom_id res chain seq x y z
N MET A 1 11.95 -1.89 3.27
CA MET A 1 10.73 -1.56 4.04
C MET A 1 10.30 -2.79 4.81
N LYS A 2 9.82 -2.63 6.04
CA LYS A 2 9.26 -3.71 6.86
C LYS A 2 7.99 -3.23 7.56
N VAL A 3 7.00 -4.11 7.66
CA VAL A 3 5.83 -3.88 8.52
C VAL A 3 6.20 -4.30 9.94
N HIS A 4 6.13 -3.37 10.90
CA HIS A 4 6.47 -3.62 12.30
C HIS A 4 5.26 -4.02 13.14
N ALA A 5 4.11 -3.39 12.89
CA ALA A 5 2.88 -3.66 13.62
C ALA A 5 1.67 -3.42 12.73
N VAL A 6 0.60 -4.15 13.00
CA VAL A 6 -0.73 -3.98 12.39
C VAL A 6 -1.74 -3.98 13.52
N THR A 7 -2.58 -2.95 13.59
CA THR A 7 -3.63 -2.78 14.60
C THR A 7 -4.96 -2.60 13.89
N VAL A 8 -5.91 -3.49 14.15
CA VAL A 8 -7.28 -3.37 13.62
C VAL A 8 -8.07 -2.49 14.58
N CYS A 9 -8.50 -1.33 14.11
CA CYS A 9 -9.40 -0.40 14.81
C CYS A 9 -10.83 -0.58 14.27
N PRO A 10 -11.87 -0.05 14.94
CA PRO A 10 -13.26 -0.20 14.48
C PRO A 10 -13.56 0.37 13.08
N ASP A 11 -12.81 1.39 12.65
CA ASP A 11 -13.05 2.17 11.42
C ASP A 11 -11.91 2.09 10.40
N ARG A 12 -10.76 1.55 10.79
CA ARG A 12 -9.55 1.49 9.96
C ARG A 12 -8.56 0.44 10.46
N VAL A 13 -7.56 0.12 9.64
CA VAL A 13 -6.38 -0.63 10.07
C VAL A 13 -5.17 0.31 10.08
N ASP A 14 -4.49 0.40 11.22
CA ASP A 14 -3.26 1.17 11.39
C ASP A 14 -2.04 0.23 11.23
N VAL A 15 -1.10 0.60 10.38
CA VAL A 15 0.12 -0.14 10.07
C VAL A 15 1.34 0.73 10.39
N VAL A 16 2.24 0.22 11.21
CA VAL A 16 3.54 0.86 11.47
C VAL A 16 4.56 0.27 10.49
N VAL A 17 5.15 1.13 9.68
CA VAL A 17 6.10 0.75 8.64
C VAL A 17 7.47 1.36 8.94
N GLY A 18 8.51 0.55 8.87
CA GLY A 18 9.89 0.96 9.01
C GLY A 18 10.67 0.88 7.71
N ILE A 19 11.52 1.87 7.49
CA ILE A 19 12.61 1.84 6.52
C ILE A 19 13.91 1.67 7.31
N ASP A 20 14.66 0.61 7.03
CA ASP A 20 15.95 0.37 7.67
C ASP A 20 16.92 1.53 7.38
N GLU A 21 17.91 1.74 8.24
CA GLU A 21 18.94 2.76 8.02
C GLU A 21 19.65 2.55 6.67
N GLY A 22 19.79 3.62 5.89
CA GLY A 22 20.32 3.57 4.52
C GLY A 22 19.33 3.07 3.45
N GLY A 23 18.13 2.65 3.85
CA GLY A 23 17.06 2.26 2.92
C GLY A 23 16.41 3.45 2.20
N PRO A 24 15.71 3.20 1.07
CA PRO A 24 15.07 4.25 0.30
C PRO A 24 13.85 4.81 1.02
N MET A 25 13.90 6.09 1.37
CA MET A 25 12.77 6.81 1.98
C MET A 25 11.74 7.26 0.94
N ARG A 26 12.20 7.54 -0.29
CA ARG A 26 11.39 8.04 -1.40
C ARG A 26 11.54 7.16 -2.63
N THR A 27 10.50 7.09 -3.45
CA THR A 27 10.47 6.31 -4.70
C THR A 27 11.50 6.81 -5.71
N SER A 28 11.79 8.11 -5.74
CA SER A 28 12.85 8.70 -6.57
C SER A 28 14.25 8.16 -6.29
N SER A 29 14.48 7.59 -5.10
CA SER A 29 15.75 6.93 -4.75
C SER A 29 15.86 5.50 -5.31
N VAL A 30 14.82 5.00 -5.98
CA VAL A 30 14.75 3.65 -6.53
C VAL A 30 14.43 3.71 -8.02
N PRO A 31 15.45 3.65 -8.90
CA PRO A 31 15.24 3.76 -10.34
C PRO A 31 14.21 2.76 -10.88
N GLY A 32 13.28 3.25 -11.70
CA GLY A 32 12.27 2.44 -12.37
C GLY A 32 11.12 1.93 -11.48
N VAL A 33 11.03 2.37 -10.22
CA VAL A 33 10.05 1.82 -9.25
C VAL A 33 8.61 2.17 -9.65
N ALA A 34 8.37 3.38 -10.16
CA ALA A 34 7.06 3.81 -10.63
C ALA A 34 6.58 2.96 -11.80
N GLU A 35 7.43 2.75 -12.80
CA GLU A 35 7.13 1.94 -13.98
C GLU A 35 6.94 0.47 -13.62
N ARG A 36 7.70 -0.06 -12.64
CA ARG A 36 7.45 -1.40 -12.11
C ARG A 36 6.10 -1.48 -11.41
N ALA A 37 5.76 -0.49 -10.58
CA ALA A 37 4.48 -0.47 -9.87
C ALA A 37 3.30 -0.46 -10.85
N LEU A 38 3.33 0.39 -11.87
CA LEU A 38 2.30 0.47 -12.92
C LEU A 38 2.27 -0.78 -13.82
N ARG A 39 3.37 -1.54 -13.95
CA ARG A 39 3.32 -2.84 -14.64
C ARG A 39 2.66 -3.92 -13.80
N VAL A 40 2.91 -3.93 -12.48
CA VAL A 40 2.36 -4.94 -11.56
C VAL A 40 0.89 -4.65 -11.23
N LEU A 41 0.53 -3.37 -11.09
CA LEU A 41 -0.82 -2.90 -10.77
C LEU A 41 -1.20 -1.74 -11.72
N PRO A 42 -1.60 -2.02 -12.97
CA PRO A 42 -1.85 -0.98 -13.98
C PRO A 42 -2.88 0.07 -13.57
N THR A 43 -3.92 -0.35 -12.84
CA THR A 43 -5.02 0.50 -12.39
C THR A 43 -4.66 1.45 -11.25
N LEU A 44 -3.43 1.35 -10.68
CA LEU A 44 -2.89 2.39 -9.79
C LEU A 44 -2.88 3.78 -10.44
N GLU A 45 -2.82 3.86 -11.77
CA GLU A 45 -2.86 5.13 -12.48
C GLU A 45 -4.15 5.93 -12.26
N GLN A 46 -5.22 5.25 -11.84
CA GLN A 46 -6.54 5.83 -11.58
C GLN A 46 -6.66 6.43 -10.18
N HIS A 47 -5.64 6.25 -9.32
CA HIS A 47 -5.66 6.77 -7.96
C HIS A 47 -5.46 8.29 -7.95
N TRP A 48 -6.15 8.92 -7.01
CA TRP A 48 -6.00 10.33 -6.68
C TRP A 48 -5.54 10.44 -5.25
N CYS A 49 -4.45 11.19 -5.03
CA CYS A 49 -4.02 11.56 -3.69
C CYS A 49 -4.57 12.96 -3.37
N ASP A 50 -4.92 13.19 -2.11
CA ASP A 50 -5.24 14.53 -1.60
C ASP A 50 -3.93 15.28 -1.32
N ASN A 51 -3.21 15.61 -2.40
CA ASN A 51 -1.99 16.40 -2.35
C ASN A 51 -2.28 17.89 -2.60
N PRO A 52 -1.46 18.82 -2.08
CA PRO A 52 -1.68 20.26 -2.27
C PRO A 52 -1.70 20.72 -3.73
N ALA A 53 -1.18 19.90 -4.64
CA ALA A 53 -1.10 20.20 -6.07
C ALA A 53 -2.31 19.68 -6.87
N GLY A 54 -3.22 18.91 -6.28
CA GLY A 54 -4.36 18.28 -6.95
C GLY A 54 -3.96 17.35 -8.09
N ARG A 55 -2.78 16.72 -8.02
CA ARG A 55 -2.23 15.90 -9.12
C ARG A 55 -2.66 14.44 -9.01
N PRO A 56 -2.81 13.74 -10.15
CA PRO A 56 -3.04 12.30 -10.14
C PRO A 56 -1.83 11.57 -9.53
N PHE A 57 -2.08 10.40 -8.94
CA PHE A 57 -1.02 9.63 -8.29
C PHE A 57 0.10 9.20 -9.26
N THR A 58 -0.20 9.10 -10.56
CA THR A 58 0.80 8.84 -11.61
C THR A 58 1.93 9.86 -11.69
N GLU A 59 1.69 11.11 -11.27
CA GLU A 59 2.75 12.12 -11.20
C GLU A 59 3.54 11.99 -9.89
N GLU A 60 2.88 11.64 -8.79
CA GLU A 60 3.51 11.57 -7.47
C GLU A 60 4.30 10.29 -7.24
N ILE A 61 3.91 9.19 -7.87
CA ILE A 61 4.58 7.89 -7.71
C ILE A 61 6.07 7.95 -8.06
N ALA A 62 6.48 8.86 -8.96
CA ALA A 62 7.87 9.09 -9.33
C ALA A 62 8.72 9.66 -8.18
N ASP A 63 8.11 10.44 -7.28
CA ASP A 63 8.79 10.98 -6.10
C ASP A 63 7.83 11.17 -4.91
N THR A 64 7.60 10.08 -4.18
CA THR A 64 6.80 10.06 -2.95
C THR A 64 7.44 9.14 -1.91
N GLU A 65 7.00 9.21 -0.66
CA GLU A 65 7.42 8.31 0.41
C GLU A 65 7.17 6.85 0.03
N VAL A 66 8.14 5.96 0.26
CA VAL A 66 7.98 4.52 0.00
C VAL A 66 6.76 3.94 0.74
N PRO A 67 6.48 4.31 2.01
CA PRO A 67 5.24 3.90 2.69
C PRO A 67 3.95 4.50 2.13
N HIS A 68 4.00 5.65 1.45
CA HIS A 68 2.83 6.20 0.76
C HIS A 68 2.51 5.42 -0.51
N LEU A 69 3.52 4.98 -1.27
CA LEU A 69 3.28 4.00 -2.35
C LEU A 69 2.68 2.69 -1.78
N PHE A 70 3.17 2.21 -0.65
CA PHE A 70 2.62 1.01 0.01
C PHE A 70 1.13 1.17 0.37
N GLU A 71 0.72 2.34 0.89
CA GLU A 71 -0.69 2.67 1.10
C GLU A 71 -1.52 2.51 -0.18
N HIS A 72 -1.11 3.15 -1.28
CA HIS A 72 -1.82 3.06 -2.55
C HIS A 72 -1.89 1.61 -3.09
N VAL A 73 -0.83 0.83 -2.92
CA VAL A 73 -0.80 -0.60 -3.28
C VAL A 73 -1.80 -1.40 -2.45
N ILE A 74 -1.93 -1.14 -1.14
CA ILE A 74 -2.96 -1.77 -0.29
C ILE A 74 -4.35 -1.45 -0.84
N MET A 75 -4.64 -0.17 -1.06
CA MET A 75 -5.94 0.31 -1.50
C MET A 75 -6.33 -0.28 -2.86
N GLU A 76 -5.38 -0.40 -3.79
CA GLU A 76 -5.63 -1.00 -5.09
C GLU A 76 -5.89 -2.50 -4.99
N ILE A 77 -5.12 -3.25 -4.19
CA ILE A 77 -5.37 -4.67 -3.96
C ILE A 77 -6.74 -4.90 -3.32
N MET A 78 -7.15 -4.05 -2.37
CA MET A 78 -8.49 -4.09 -1.78
C MET A 78 -9.57 -3.86 -2.85
N ALA A 79 -9.40 -2.84 -3.70
CA ALA A 79 -10.33 -2.54 -4.80
C ALA A 79 -10.44 -3.71 -5.80
N LEU A 80 -9.31 -4.28 -6.22
CA LEU A 80 -9.27 -5.48 -7.08
C LEU A 80 -9.92 -6.69 -6.40
N SER A 81 -9.88 -6.75 -5.06
CA SER A 81 -10.52 -7.80 -4.27
C SER A 81 -12.01 -7.53 -3.98
N GLY A 82 -12.56 -6.40 -4.44
CA GLY A 82 -13.99 -6.08 -4.37
C GLY A 82 -14.38 -5.02 -3.33
N SER A 83 -13.43 -4.39 -2.65
CA SER A 83 -13.73 -3.26 -1.76
C SER A 83 -14.10 -2.00 -2.54
N PRO A 84 -14.92 -1.08 -1.98
CA PRO A 84 -15.23 0.19 -2.59
C PRO A 84 -13.97 1.05 -2.82
N ARG A 85 -13.83 1.62 -4.02
CA ARG A 85 -12.76 2.59 -4.34
C ARG A 85 -12.90 3.94 -3.62
N THR A 86 -13.98 4.14 -2.85
CA THR A 86 -14.21 5.34 -2.03
C THR A 86 -13.55 5.26 -0.66
N LEU A 87 -13.06 4.09 -0.24
CA LEU A 87 -12.29 3.95 1.00
C LEU A 87 -11.03 4.81 0.93
N ARG A 88 -10.59 5.32 2.08
CA ARG A 88 -9.46 6.25 2.16
C ARG A 88 -8.25 5.61 2.84
N GLY A 89 -7.07 5.95 2.34
CA GLY A 89 -5.79 5.71 2.99
C GLY A 89 -5.22 7.01 3.52
N GLN A 90 -4.25 6.90 4.44
CA GLN A 90 -3.42 8.00 4.84
C GLN A 90 -2.06 7.56 5.38
N THR A 91 -1.00 8.20 4.88
CA THR A 91 0.36 8.04 5.35
C THR A 91 0.78 9.27 6.14
N ARG A 92 1.31 9.06 7.34
CA ARG A 92 1.83 10.10 8.23
C ARG A 92 3.19 9.70 8.81
N TRP A 93 3.98 10.69 9.18
CA TRP A 93 5.24 10.48 9.89
C TRP A 93 5.53 11.66 10.83
N ASP A 94 6.16 11.36 11.96
CA ASP A 94 6.77 12.33 12.85
C ASP A 94 8.13 11.77 13.30
N PHE A 95 9.18 12.07 12.53
CA PHE A 95 10.50 11.50 12.78
C PHE A 95 11.13 11.97 14.10
N LYS A 96 10.62 13.05 14.70
CA LYS A 96 11.08 13.51 16.01
C LYS A 96 10.46 12.66 17.12
N LYS A 97 9.19 12.28 16.98
CA LYS A 97 8.46 11.47 17.95
C LYS A 97 8.72 9.98 17.80
N ASP A 98 8.67 9.48 16.57
CA ASP A 98 8.61 8.05 16.26
C ASP A 98 9.97 7.49 15.78
N GLY A 99 10.94 8.36 15.51
CA GLY A 99 12.25 8.02 14.95
C GLY A 99 12.29 8.11 13.42
N ARG A 100 13.49 8.37 12.88
CA ARG A 100 13.70 8.46 11.43
C ARG A 100 13.41 7.13 10.75
N GLY A 101 12.67 7.16 9.65
CA GLY A 101 12.31 5.96 8.90
C GLY A 101 11.06 5.24 9.39
N VAL A 102 10.42 5.74 10.44
CA VAL A 102 9.15 5.20 10.96
C VAL A 102 7.97 6.01 10.40
N PHE A 103 7.04 5.30 9.79
CA PHE A 103 5.82 5.83 9.19
C PHE A 103 4.61 5.11 9.76
N ARG A 104 3.46 5.80 9.74
CA ARG A 104 2.15 5.25 10.07
C ARG A 104 1.27 5.33 8.83
N VAL A 105 0.79 4.18 8.38
CA VAL A 105 -0.18 4.06 7.30
C VAL A 105 -1.51 3.64 7.92
N SER A 106 -2.58 4.36 7.60
CA SER A 106 -3.94 4.03 8.04
C SER A 106 -4.79 3.79 6.81
N VAL A 107 -5.59 2.73 6.79
CA VAL A 107 -6.52 2.44 5.69
C VAL A 107 -7.91 2.12 6.23
N GLU A 108 -8.93 2.80 5.70
CA GLU A 108 -10.33 2.41 5.92
C GLU A 108 -10.56 1.03 5.31
N TYR A 109 -11.50 0.27 5.89
CA TYR A 109 -11.86 -1.05 5.38
C TYR A 109 -13.35 -1.31 5.50
N ASP A 110 -13.83 -2.18 4.62
CA ASP A 110 -15.19 -2.72 4.65
C ASP A 110 -15.22 -4.22 5.01
N ASP A 111 -14.09 -4.91 4.85
CA ASP A 111 -13.85 -6.31 5.23
C ASP A 111 -12.41 -6.43 5.77
N ASP A 112 -12.27 -6.87 7.03
CA ASP A 112 -11.00 -6.92 7.75
C ASP A 112 -10.07 -8.01 7.21
N LEU A 113 -10.60 -9.18 6.83
CA LEU A 113 -9.82 -10.27 6.23
C LEU A 113 -9.24 -9.85 4.88
N VAL A 114 -10.01 -9.13 4.07
CA VAL A 114 -9.51 -8.55 2.82
C VAL A 114 -8.46 -7.49 3.09
N CYS A 115 -8.69 -6.59 4.05
CA CYS A 115 -7.71 -5.54 4.39
C CYS A 115 -6.38 -6.15 4.85
N LEU A 116 -6.40 -7.08 5.81
CA LEU A 116 -5.20 -7.75 6.32
C LEU A 116 -4.49 -8.57 5.23
N GLY A 117 -5.25 -9.26 4.38
CA GLY A 117 -4.70 -9.96 3.23
C GLY A 117 -4.04 -9.02 2.22
N SER A 118 -4.65 -7.86 1.98
CA SER A 118 -4.13 -6.82 1.09
C SER A 118 -2.86 -6.19 1.64
N ILE A 119 -2.77 -5.94 2.95
CA ILE A 119 -1.54 -5.47 3.62
C ILE A 119 -0.40 -6.47 3.42
N LYS A 120 -0.68 -7.77 3.57
CA LYS A 120 0.31 -8.82 3.36
C LYS A 120 0.79 -8.87 1.90
N LEU A 121 -0.12 -8.89 0.93
CA LEU A 121 0.23 -8.92 -0.49
C LEU A 121 0.96 -7.64 -0.91
N ALA A 122 0.49 -6.47 -0.45
CA ALA A 122 1.15 -5.20 -0.70
C ALA A 122 2.60 -5.21 -0.21
N ASN A 123 2.88 -5.82 0.94
CA ASN A 123 4.24 -5.92 1.44
C ASN A 123 5.13 -6.80 0.53
N GLN A 124 4.59 -7.86 -0.06
CA GLN A 124 5.29 -8.68 -1.05
C GLN A 124 5.50 -7.93 -2.37
N VAL A 125 4.50 -7.19 -2.84
CA VAL A 125 4.63 -6.31 -4.00
C VAL A 125 5.72 -5.27 -3.76
N MET A 126 5.72 -4.59 -2.62
CA MET A 126 6.74 -3.59 -2.29
C MET A 126 8.15 -4.18 -2.22
N GLN A 127 8.32 -5.40 -1.69
CA GLN A 127 9.61 -6.10 -1.72
C GLN A 127 10.08 -6.34 -3.15
N HIS A 128 9.17 -6.74 -4.06
CA HIS A 128 9.50 -6.87 -5.47
C HIS A 128 9.88 -5.52 -6.11
N LEU A 129 9.08 -4.48 -5.88
CA LEU A 129 9.31 -3.14 -6.44
C LEU A 129 10.65 -2.54 -6.00
N LEU A 130 11.06 -2.82 -4.76
CA LEU A 130 12.33 -2.42 -4.16
C LEU A 130 13.50 -3.36 -4.49
N GLY A 131 13.27 -4.42 -5.27
CA GLY A 131 14.31 -5.33 -5.75
C GLY A 131 14.81 -6.33 -4.71
N THR A 132 14.02 -6.61 -3.66
CA THR A 132 14.39 -7.55 -2.59
C THR A 132 13.70 -8.92 -2.71
N SER A 133 12.79 -9.10 -3.66
CA SER A 133 12.11 -10.37 -3.93
C SER A 133 11.59 -10.48 -5.37
N ASP A 134 11.16 -11.68 -5.75
CA ASP A 134 10.42 -11.91 -6.99
C ASP A 134 9.00 -11.33 -6.92
N ALA A 135 8.39 -11.12 -8.09
CA ALA A 135 7.03 -10.62 -8.21
C ALA A 135 6.02 -11.64 -7.66
N PRO A 136 5.09 -11.24 -6.78
CA PRO A 136 4.00 -12.11 -6.38
C PRO A 136 2.97 -12.27 -7.51
N ASP A 137 2.20 -13.36 -7.47
CA ASP A 137 1.03 -13.55 -8.33
C ASP A 137 -0.16 -12.75 -7.78
N VAL A 138 -0.25 -11.50 -8.22
CA VAL A 138 -1.27 -10.54 -7.77
C VAL A 138 -2.68 -10.98 -8.18
N ASP A 139 -2.83 -11.55 -9.37
CA ASP A 139 -4.12 -11.98 -9.89
C ASP A 139 -4.68 -13.16 -9.09
N ALA A 140 -3.84 -14.16 -8.81
CA ALA A 140 -4.24 -15.31 -7.99
C ALA A 140 -4.60 -14.87 -6.56
N GLU A 141 -3.82 -13.97 -5.96
CA GLU A 141 -4.06 -13.56 -4.58
C GLU A 141 -5.27 -12.64 -4.44
N THR A 142 -5.50 -11.70 -5.37
CA THR A 142 -6.73 -10.88 -5.36
C THR A 142 -7.98 -11.73 -5.61
N ALA A 143 -7.91 -12.76 -6.46
CA ALA A 143 -8.99 -13.74 -6.63
C ALA A 143 -9.25 -14.52 -5.33
N ARG A 144 -8.19 -14.94 -4.62
CA ARG A 144 -8.29 -15.59 -3.31
C ARG A 144 -8.99 -14.69 -2.29
N LEU A 145 -8.57 -13.43 -2.18
CA LEU A 145 -9.16 -12.45 -1.25
C LEU A 145 -10.64 -12.19 -1.58
N ARG A 146 -10.99 -12.02 -2.86
CA ARG A 146 -12.38 -11.89 -3.31
C ARG A 146 -13.24 -13.09 -2.89
N SER A 147 -12.68 -14.30 -2.93
CA SER A 147 -13.40 -15.51 -2.50
C SER A 147 -13.71 -15.55 -0.99
N LEU A 148 -12.91 -14.88 -0.16
CA LEU A 148 -13.14 -14.80 1.29
C LEU A 148 -14.38 -13.94 1.59
N ARG A 149 -14.57 -12.85 0.86
CA ARG A 149 -15.73 -11.96 0.99
C ARG A 149 -17.06 -12.70 0.76
N VAL A 150 -17.11 -13.52 -0.29
CA VAL A 150 -18.31 -14.28 -0.67
C VAL A 150 -18.75 -15.23 0.45
N ARG A 151 -17.79 -15.81 1.19
CA ARG A 151 -18.08 -16.75 2.28
C ARG A 151 -18.63 -16.08 3.54
N GLN A 152 -18.44 -14.77 3.71
CA GLN A 152 -19.02 -14.04 4.84
C GLN A 152 -20.49 -13.64 4.59
N ALA A 153 -20.91 -13.58 3.33
CA ALA A 153 -22.28 -13.19 2.94
C ALA A 153 -23.27 -14.38 2.89
N SER A 154 -22.81 -15.60 3.18
CA SER A 154 -23.58 -16.85 3.17
C SER A 154 -23.76 -17.42 4.56
#